data_AF-A0A1F8JJI0-F1
#
_entry.id   AF-A0A1F8JJI0-F1
#
_cell.length_a   1.000
_cell.length_b   1.000
_cell.length_c   1.000
_cell.angle_alpha   90.00
_cell.angle_beta   90.00
_cell.angle_gamma   90.00
#
_symmetry.space_group_name_H-M   'P 1'
#
loop_
_entity.id
_entity.type
_entity.pdbx_description
1 polymer ?
#
loop_
_entity_poly.entity_id
_entity_poly.type
_entity_poly.pdbx_seq_one_letter_code
_entity_poly.pdbx_strand_id
1 'polypeptide(L)'
;MLYLILSILTLFAGFLVFLNRERSLKTLDLIIIVSVCFLIFFLILPEMFSLIGWISLPIFLTGAIIPLLSEHFRKYFSLTKLTINLLIILSFVCHSFFDGGAIPFLLVQKDQMVYPVLTLLVLHQAPVGLFVCRVYKENPIKAVLAIFILAIFIVVGYFIGNKISYEMPERFLGFFNSFVAGLMIHVVFHKFHTKH
;
A
#
# COMPACT_ATOMS: atom_id res chain seq x y z
N MET A 1 -8.01 18.62 -3.10
CA MET A 1 -8.32 18.80 -1.66
C MET A 1 -9.38 17.82 -1.15
N LEU A 2 -10.60 17.78 -1.71
CA LEU A 2 -11.66 16.85 -1.24
C LEU A 2 -11.21 15.38 -1.19
N TYR A 3 -10.67 14.85 -2.29
CA TYR A 3 -10.19 13.46 -2.35
C TYR A 3 -9.07 13.15 -1.36
N LEU A 4 -8.19 14.11 -1.07
CA LEU A 4 -7.15 13.96 -0.03
C LEU A 4 -7.78 13.77 1.36
N ILE A 5 -8.79 14.58 1.69
CA ILE A 5 -9.51 14.47 2.96
C ILE A 5 -10.23 13.11 3.02
N LEU A 6 -10.91 12.72 1.93
CA LEU A 6 -11.61 11.44 1.86
C LEU A 6 -10.66 10.25 2.01
N SER A 7 -9.49 10.29 1.38
CA SER A 7 -8.41 9.30 1.54
C SER A 7 -8.00 9.11 3.00
N ILE A 8 -7.72 10.21 3.70
CA ILE A 8 -7.37 10.16 5.13
C ILE A 8 -8.56 9.61 5.93
N LEU A 9 -9.78 10.07 5.67
CA LEU A 9 -10.97 9.60 6.36
C LEU A 9 -11.22 8.11 6.14
N THR A 10 -11.05 7.58 4.91
CA THR A 10 -11.22 6.15 4.64
C THR A 10 -10.13 5.31 5.29
N LEU A 11 -8.88 5.79 5.33
CA LEU A 11 -7.80 5.16 6.09
C LEU A 11 -8.16 5.01 7.58
N PHE A 12 -8.64 6.09 8.21
CA PHE A 12 -9.11 6.05 9.60
C PHE A 12 -10.41 5.25 9.78
N ALA A 13 -11.29 5.21 8.77
CA ALA A 13 -12.48 4.37 8.81
C ALA A 13 -12.11 2.89 8.94
N GLY A 14 -11.03 2.45 8.28
CA GLY A 14 -10.47 1.10 8.48
C GLY A 14 -10.12 0.81 9.94
N PHE A 15 -9.51 1.76 10.64
CA PHE A 15 -9.22 1.65 12.08
C PHE A 15 -10.48 1.57 12.94
N LEU A 16 -11.48 2.40 12.67
CA LEU A 16 -12.76 2.37 13.40
C LEU A 16 -13.49 1.03 13.21
N VAL A 17 -13.48 0.49 12.00
CA VAL A 17 -14.06 -0.83 11.71
C VAL A 17 -13.30 -1.93 12.47
N PHE A 18 -11.97 -1.82 12.60
CA PHE A 18 -11.16 -2.77 13.37
C PHE A 18 -11.51 -2.74 14.87
N LEU A 19 -11.68 -1.56 15.47
CA LEU A 19 -12.01 -1.43 16.89
C LEU A 19 -13.40 -2.00 17.24
N ASN A 20 -14.38 -1.82 16.35
CA ASN A 20 -15.78 -2.16 16.63
C ASN A 20 -16.18 -3.59 16.21
N ARG A 21 -15.27 -4.40 15.64
CA ARG A 21 -15.55 -5.77 15.19
C ARG A 21 -14.90 -6.81 16.12
N GLU A 22 -15.71 -7.41 16.99
CA GLU A 22 -15.23 -8.47 17.89
C GLU A 22 -15.09 -9.86 17.24
N ARG A 23 -15.82 -10.20 16.15
CA ARG A 23 -16.13 -11.63 15.87
C ARG A 23 -15.88 -12.24 14.47
N SER A 24 -15.27 -11.56 13.49
CA SER A 24 -14.70 -12.32 12.35
C SER A 24 -13.50 -11.62 11.73
N LEU A 25 -12.31 -11.91 12.27
CA LEU A 25 -11.05 -11.52 11.67
C LEU A 25 -10.91 -12.11 10.26
N LYS A 26 -11.46 -13.30 10.00
CA LYS A 26 -11.35 -13.98 8.69
C LYS A 26 -12.02 -13.19 7.56
N THR A 27 -13.17 -12.59 7.80
CA THR A 27 -13.87 -11.79 6.77
C THR A 27 -13.11 -10.50 6.46
N LEU A 28 -12.55 -9.85 7.49
CA LEU A 28 -11.70 -8.67 7.31
C LEU A 28 -10.42 -9.03 6.58
N ASP A 29 -9.79 -10.14 6.96
CA ASP A 29 -8.59 -10.67 6.32
C ASP A 29 -8.86 -10.94 4.81
N LEU A 30 -10.01 -11.53 4.46
CA LEU A 30 -10.43 -11.73 3.06
C LEU A 30 -10.65 -10.40 2.31
N ILE A 31 -11.34 -9.43 2.93
CA ILE A 31 -11.55 -8.11 2.33
C ILE A 31 -10.20 -7.45 2.02
N ILE A 32 -9.26 -7.51 2.95
CA ILE A 32 -7.92 -6.94 2.75
C ILE A 32 -7.22 -7.64 1.58
N ILE A 33 -7.18 -8.98 1.58
CA ILE A 33 -6.50 -9.74 0.52
C ILE A 33 -7.10 -9.42 -0.84
N VAL A 34 -8.42 -9.50 -0.97
CA VAL A 34 -9.11 -9.27 -2.25
C VAL A 34 -8.89 -7.84 -2.73
N SER A 35 -9.03 -6.84 -1.85
CA SER A 35 -8.82 -5.44 -2.22
C SER A 35 -7.39 -5.14 -2.64
N VAL A 36 -6.39 -5.62 -1.90
CA VAL A 36 -4.97 -5.35 -2.23
C VAL A 36 -4.56 -6.10 -3.50
N CYS A 37 -4.96 -7.37 -3.66
CA CYS A 37 -4.71 -8.11 -4.89
C CYS A 37 -5.37 -7.43 -6.09
N PHE A 38 -6.64 -7.01 -5.95
CA PHE A 38 -7.34 -6.30 -7.01
C PHE A 38 -6.60 -5.02 -7.41
N LEU A 39 -6.22 -4.19 -6.43
CA LEU A 39 -5.47 -2.96 -6.67
C LEU A 39 -4.15 -3.23 -7.42
N ILE A 40 -3.37 -4.22 -6.95
CA ILE A 40 -2.08 -4.55 -7.54
C ILE A 40 -2.27 -5.03 -8.98
N PHE A 41 -3.13 -6.01 -9.23
CA PHE A 41 -3.22 -6.65 -10.54
C PHE A 41 -3.99 -5.83 -11.58
N PHE A 42 -4.98 -5.04 -11.17
CA PHE A 42 -5.85 -4.33 -12.11
C PHE A 42 -5.56 -2.83 -12.23
N LEU A 43 -4.89 -2.22 -11.24
CA LEU A 43 -4.53 -0.80 -11.31
C LEU A 43 -3.01 -0.63 -11.42
N ILE A 44 -2.25 -1.11 -10.44
CA ILE A 44 -0.81 -0.79 -10.35
C ILE A 44 -0.01 -1.49 -11.45
N LEU A 45 -0.11 -2.81 -11.59
CA LEU A 45 0.73 -3.58 -12.50
C LEU A 45 0.50 -3.21 -13.98
N PRO A 46 -0.75 -3.00 -14.46
CA PRO A 46 -1.01 -2.52 -15.81
C PRO A 46 -0.40 -1.13 -16.07
N GLU A 47 -0.53 -0.20 -15.10
CA GLU A 47 0.07 1.12 -15.21
C GLU A 47 1.60 1.02 -15.28
N MET A 48 2.23 0.23 -14.41
CA MET A 48 3.69 0.05 -14.44
C MET A 48 4.16 -0.62 -15.73
N PHE A 49 3.38 -1.54 -16.28
CA PHE A 49 3.64 -2.14 -17.59
C PHE A 49 3.57 -1.10 -18.72
N SER A 50 2.69 -0.10 -18.62
CA SER A 50 2.65 1.01 -19.58
C SER A 50 3.89 1.92 -19.50
N LEU A 51 4.45 2.12 -18.29
CA LEU A 51 5.59 3.02 -18.06
C LEU A 51 6.95 2.39 -18.41
N ILE A 52 7.16 1.12 -18.06
CA ILE A 52 8.47 0.44 -18.21
C ILE A 52 8.39 -0.91 -18.95
N GLY A 53 7.23 -1.25 -19.52
CA GLY A 53 7.04 -2.46 -20.32
C GLY A 53 7.20 -3.74 -19.51
N TRP A 54 7.65 -4.79 -20.19
CA TRP A 54 7.89 -6.13 -19.62
C TRP A 54 8.87 -6.16 -18.45
N ILE A 55 9.67 -5.10 -18.25
CA ILE A 55 10.62 -5.01 -17.14
C ILE A 55 9.89 -4.86 -15.80
N SER A 56 8.64 -4.37 -15.78
CA SER A 56 7.84 -4.27 -14.54
C SER A 56 7.66 -5.60 -13.82
N LEU A 57 7.49 -6.71 -14.56
CA LEU A 57 7.28 -8.04 -14.01
C LEU A 57 8.47 -8.57 -13.20
N PRO A 58 9.72 -8.64 -13.72
CA PRO A 58 10.84 -9.10 -12.92
C PRO A 58 11.10 -8.20 -11.71
N ILE A 59 10.83 -6.90 -11.78
CA ILE A 59 10.97 -5.99 -10.62
C ILE A 59 9.90 -6.27 -9.57
N PHE A 60 8.65 -6.49 -9.99
CA PHE A 60 7.58 -6.91 -9.10
C PHE A 60 7.93 -8.24 -8.41
N LEU A 61 8.44 -9.20 -9.16
CA LEU A 61 8.87 -10.49 -8.60
C LEU A 61 10.03 -10.33 -7.62
N THR A 62 11.04 -9.49 -7.90
CA THR A 62 12.12 -9.25 -6.93
C THR A 62 11.60 -8.62 -5.64
N GLY A 63 10.66 -7.67 -5.73
CA GLY A 63 9.95 -7.12 -4.57
C GLY A 63 9.25 -8.20 -3.74
N ALA A 64 8.57 -9.16 -4.39
CA ALA A 64 7.87 -10.25 -3.70
C ALA A 64 8.81 -11.30 -3.09
N ILE A 65 9.96 -11.55 -3.73
CA ILE A 65 10.91 -12.59 -3.33
C ILE A 65 11.84 -12.13 -2.19
N ILE A 66 12.19 -10.83 -2.10
CA ILE A 66 13.11 -10.33 -1.06
C ILE A 66 12.63 -10.63 0.37
N PRO A 67 11.36 -10.39 0.74
CA PRO A 67 10.85 -10.77 2.05
C PRO A 67 10.91 -12.29 2.29
N LEU A 68 10.60 -13.10 1.27
CA LEU A 68 10.63 -14.56 1.33
C LEU A 68 12.06 -15.08 1.61
N LEU A 69 13.04 -14.52 0.91
CA LEU A 69 14.45 -14.80 1.14
C LEU A 69 14.86 -14.33 2.55
N SER A 70 14.44 -13.14 2.97
CA SER A 70 14.76 -12.61 4.30
C SER A 70 14.23 -13.51 5.43
N GLU A 71 13.06 -14.12 5.25
CA GLU A 71 12.51 -15.08 6.19
C GLU A 71 13.25 -16.42 6.18
N HIS A 72 13.62 -16.90 5.00
CA HIS A 72 14.43 -18.11 4.86
C HIS A 72 15.81 -17.94 5.53
N PHE A 73 16.47 -16.81 5.24
CA PHE A 73 17.76 -16.45 5.81
C PHE A 73 17.69 -16.03 7.28
N ARG A 74 16.49 -15.79 7.83
CA ARG A 74 16.31 -15.51 9.27
C ARG A 74 16.92 -16.59 10.15
N LYS A 75 16.80 -17.85 9.72
CA LYS A 75 17.36 -19.01 10.44
C LYS A 75 18.89 -19.05 10.40
N TYR A 76 19.51 -18.41 9.41
CA TYR A 76 20.96 -18.46 9.16
C TYR A 76 21.69 -17.18 9.60
N PHE A 77 21.03 -16.02 9.56
CA PHE A 77 21.65 -14.71 9.77
C PHE A 77 21.08 -13.91 10.95
N SER A 78 20.30 -14.53 11.83
CA SER A 78 19.69 -13.85 13.00
C SER A 78 18.88 -12.60 12.65
N LEU A 79 18.28 -12.53 11.46
CA LEU A 79 17.42 -11.40 11.08
C LEU A 79 16.28 -11.29 12.10
N THR A 80 16.09 -10.11 12.66
CA THR A 80 15.10 -9.94 13.74
C THR A 80 13.69 -9.77 13.15
N LYS A 81 12.66 -10.12 13.92
CA LYS A 81 11.26 -9.79 13.58
C LYS A 81 11.06 -8.29 13.34
N LEU A 82 11.91 -7.45 13.94
CA LEU A 82 11.91 -6.00 13.75
C LEU A 82 12.27 -5.61 12.32
N THR A 83 13.30 -6.23 11.71
CA THR A 83 13.72 -5.93 10.33
C THR A 83 12.61 -6.18 9.32
N ILE A 84 11.90 -7.31 9.46
CA ILE A 84 10.78 -7.67 8.58
C ILE A 84 9.62 -6.68 8.75
N ASN A 85 9.28 -6.32 10.00
CA ASN A 85 8.25 -5.33 10.26
C ASN A 85 8.60 -3.94 9.70
N LEU A 86 9.88 -3.54 9.74
CA LEU A 86 10.32 -2.27 9.15
C LEU A 86 10.16 -2.28 7.62
N LEU A 87 10.54 -3.35 6.94
CA LEU A 87 10.32 -3.52 5.50
C LEU A 87 8.84 -3.41 5.14
N ILE A 88 7.97 -4.03 5.95
CA ILE A 88 6.51 -3.93 5.79
C ILE A 88 6.07 -2.46 5.88
N ILE A 89 6.36 -1.79 7.00
CA ILE A 89 5.92 -0.40 7.21
C ILE A 89 6.46 0.51 6.11
N LEU A 90 7.74 0.36 5.76
CA LEU A 90 8.37 1.17 4.72
C LEU A 90 7.66 1.00 3.38
N SER A 91 7.26 -0.23 3.04
CA SER A 91 6.48 -0.50 1.82
C SER A 91 5.15 0.26 1.84
N PHE A 92 4.42 0.23 2.97
CA PHE A 92 3.15 0.95 3.12
C PHE A 92 3.32 2.48 3.14
N VAL A 93 4.38 2.99 3.75
CA VAL A 93 4.72 4.42 3.77
C VAL A 93 4.99 4.92 2.36
N CYS A 94 5.85 4.20 1.62
CA CYS A 94 6.14 4.49 0.23
C CYS A 94 4.87 4.42 -0.63
N HIS A 95 4.07 3.37 -0.48
CA HIS A 95 2.79 3.25 -1.19
C HIS A 95 1.84 4.42 -0.90
N SER A 96 1.67 4.78 0.37
CA SER A 96 0.81 5.90 0.82
C SER A 96 1.27 7.24 0.24
N PHE A 97 2.58 7.42 0.08
CA PHE A 97 3.15 8.58 -0.61
C PHE A 97 2.71 8.65 -2.08
N PHE A 98 2.81 7.55 -2.81
CA PHE A 98 2.39 7.51 -4.22
C PHE A 98 0.88 7.66 -4.38
N ASP A 99 0.07 7.10 -3.46
CA ASP A 99 -1.38 7.31 -3.46
C ASP A 99 -1.75 8.78 -3.31
N GLY A 100 -1.07 9.48 -2.38
CA GLY A 100 -1.22 10.92 -2.21
C GLY A 100 -0.87 11.70 -3.49
N GLY A 101 0.26 11.35 -4.11
CA GLY A 101 0.74 11.99 -5.35
C GLY A 101 -0.10 11.68 -6.58
N ALA A 102 -0.80 10.55 -6.63
CA ALA A 102 -1.68 10.18 -7.73
C ALA A 102 -2.93 11.06 -7.80
N ILE A 103 -3.42 11.59 -6.67
CA ILE A 103 -4.63 12.43 -6.62
C ILE A 103 -4.52 13.66 -7.54
N PRO A 104 -3.52 14.56 -7.39
CA PRO A 104 -3.39 15.73 -8.26
C PRO A 104 -3.11 15.33 -9.72
N PHE A 105 -2.36 14.25 -9.96
CA PHE A 105 -2.08 13.76 -11.30
C PHE A 105 -3.36 13.32 -12.03
N LEU A 106 -4.20 12.52 -11.38
CA LEU A 106 -5.48 12.06 -11.94
C LEU A 106 -6.46 13.21 -12.15
N LEU A 107 -6.51 14.19 -11.23
CA LEU A 107 -7.41 15.34 -11.34
C LEU A 107 -7.08 16.28 -12.52
N VAL A 108 -5.85 16.26 -13.03
CA VAL A 108 -5.44 17.03 -14.22
C VAL A 108 -5.86 16.31 -15.51
N GLN A 109 -6.03 14.99 -15.49
CA GLN A 109 -6.52 14.25 -16.64
C GLN A 109 -7.98 14.60 -16.94
N LYS A 110 -8.30 14.83 -18.23
CA LYS A 110 -9.65 15.24 -18.68
C LYS A 110 -10.51 14.04 -19.16
N ASP A 111 -10.22 12.84 -18.67
CA ASP A 111 -10.96 11.63 -19.03
C ASP A 111 -12.18 11.43 -18.11
N GLN A 112 -13.29 10.93 -18.66
CA GLN A 112 -14.50 10.59 -17.90
C GLN A 112 -14.24 9.47 -16.87
N MET A 113 -13.22 8.64 -17.11
CA MET A 113 -12.83 7.55 -16.21
C MET A 113 -12.09 8.01 -14.94
N VAL A 114 -11.74 9.29 -14.83
CA VAL A 114 -10.99 9.83 -13.68
C VAL A 114 -11.75 9.71 -12.37
N TYR A 115 -13.05 10.00 -12.34
CA TYR A 115 -13.82 9.99 -11.08
C TYR A 115 -14.01 8.58 -10.49
N PRO A 116 -14.35 7.54 -11.28
CA PRO A 116 -14.34 6.17 -10.79
C PRO A 116 -12.97 5.74 -10.24
N VAL A 117 -11.88 6.05 -10.95
CA VAL A 117 -10.52 5.69 -10.52
C VAL A 117 -10.14 6.38 -9.22
N LEU A 118 -10.41 7.67 -9.08
CA LEU A 118 -10.22 8.40 -7.81
C LEU A 118 -11.05 7.83 -6.67
N THR A 119 -12.26 7.35 -6.96
CA THR A 119 -13.13 6.73 -5.95
C THR A 119 -12.54 5.41 -5.49
N LEU A 120 -12.05 4.56 -6.40
CA LEU A 120 -11.31 3.35 -6.04
C LEU A 120 -10.03 3.67 -5.25
N LEU A 121 -9.29 4.70 -5.66
CA LEU A 121 -8.09 5.18 -4.97
C LEU A 121 -8.39 5.67 -3.55
N VAL A 122 -9.57 6.24 -3.28
CA VAL A 122 -9.97 6.62 -1.93
C VAL A 122 -10.43 5.39 -1.13
N LEU A 123 -11.23 4.51 -1.74
CA LEU A 123 -11.87 3.39 -1.04
C LEU A 123 -10.88 2.29 -0.64
N HIS A 124 -9.81 2.05 -1.40
CA HIS A 124 -8.84 1.01 -1.07
C HIS A 124 -8.07 1.29 0.24
N GLN A 125 -8.07 2.54 0.70
CA GLN A 125 -7.35 2.95 1.90
C GLN A 125 -8.00 2.39 3.18
N ALA A 126 -9.30 2.08 3.15
CA ALA A 126 -9.97 1.42 4.27
C ALA A 126 -9.41 0.01 4.53
N PRO A 127 -9.28 -0.88 3.52
CA PRO A 127 -8.51 -2.12 3.62
C PRO A 127 -7.08 -1.94 4.14
N VAL A 128 -6.37 -0.90 3.71
CA VAL A 128 -5.01 -0.60 4.19
C VAL A 128 -5.01 -0.26 5.68
N GLY A 129 -5.94 0.60 6.12
CA GLY A 129 -6.12 0.93 7.53
C GLY A 129 -6.40 -0.31 8.38
N LEU A 130 -7.30 -1.19 7.91
CA LEU A 130 -7.59 -2.48 8.55
C LEU A 130 -6.34 -3.37 8.64
N PHE A 131 -5.56 -3.45 7.55
CA PHE A 131 -4.33 -4.25 7.51
C PHE A 131 -3.31 -3.77 8.55
N VAL A 132 -3.05 -2.47 8.63
CA VAL A 132 -2.10 -1.90 9.59
C VAL A 132 -2.54 -2.19 11.03
N CYS A 133 -3.83 -2.03 11.34
CA CYS A 133 -4.37 -2.39 12.64
C CYS A 133 -4.15 -3.87 12.97
N ARG A 134 -4.34 -4.73 11.97
CA ARG A 134 -4.15 -6.17 12.09
C ARG A 134 -2.69 -6.52 12.34
N VAL A 135 -1.74 -5.84 11.67
CA VAL A 135 -0.30 -6.01 11.87
C VAL A 135 0.09 -5.72 13.31
N TYR A 136 -0.49 -4.67 13.90
CA TYR A 136 -0.24 -4.21 15.26
C TYR A 136 -1.34 -4.58 16.26
N LYS A 137 -2.06 -5.68 16.03
CA LYS A 137 -3.18 -6.10 16.89
C LYS A 137 -2.80 -6.14 18.38
N GLU A 138 -1.57 -6.53 18.71
CA GLU A 138 -1.07 -6.64 20.09
C GLU A 138 -0.67 -5.29 20.72
N ASN A 139 -0.59 -4.21 19.93
CA ASN A 139 -0.20 -2.89 20.38
C ASN A 139 -0.98 -1.79 19.64
N PRO A 140 -2.15 -1.36 20.16
CA PRO A 140 -3.01 -0.39 19.50
C PRO A 140 -2.37 0.98 19.35
N ILE A 141 -1.45 1.37 20.25
CA ILE A 141 -0.71 2.63 20.16
C ILE A 141 0.17 2.62 18.90
N LYS A 142 0.87 1.51 18.62
CA LYS A 142 1.66 1.36 17.39
C LYS A 142 0.78 1.36 16.13
N ALA A 143 -0.42 0.79 16.19
CA ALA A 143 -1.39 0.84 15.09
C ALA A 143 -1.77 2.29 14.76
N VAL A 144 -2.15 3.06 15.78
CA VAL A 144 -2.51 4.48 15.63
C VAL A 144 -1.35 5.29 15.08
N LEU A 145 -0.15 5.13 15.66
CA LEU A 145 1.06 5.80 15.16
C LEU A 145 1.35 5.47 13.69
N ALA A 146 1.25 4.20 13.30
CA ALA A 146 1.44 3.79 11.92
C ALA A 146 0.42 4.45 10.99
N ILE A 147 -0.87 4.47 11.36
CA ILE A 147 -1.92 5.15 10.57
C ILE A 147 -1.63 6.65 10.41
N PHE A 148 -1.22 7.32 11.49
CA PHE A 148 -0.83 8.74 11.42
C PHE A 148 0.35 8.96 10.49
N ILE A 149 1.37 8.09 10.54
CA ILE A 149 2.52 8.17 9.62
C ILE A 149 2.05 8.00 8.17
N LEU A 150 1.19 7.01 7.87
CA LEU A 150 0.66 6.82 6.52
C LEU A 150 -0.13 8.05 6.06
N ALA A 151 -1.00 8.61 6.92
CA ALA A 151 -1.75 9.83 6.62
C ALA A 151 -0.82 11.02 6.32
N ILE A 152 0.26 11.20 7.08
CA ILE A 152 1.27 12.22 6.81
C ILE A 152 1.88 12.00 5.42
N PHE A 153 2.25 10.78 5.06
CA PHE A 153 2.84 10.50 3.75
C PHE A 153 1.86 10.66 2.59
N ILE A 154 0.55 10.41 2.78
CA ILE A 154 -0.48 10.78 1.79
C ILE A 154 -0.49 12.30 1.57
N VAL A 155 -0.43 13.08 2.66
CA VAL A 155 -0.40 14.56 2.56
C VAL A 155 0.87 15.04 1.88
N VAL A 156 2.04 14.53 2.28
CA VAL A 156 3.33 14.86 1.69
C VAL A 156 3.33 14.48 0.21
N GLY A 157 2.88 13.27 -0.13
CA GLY A 157 2.72 12.79 -1.49
C GLY A 157 1.84 13.69 -2.33
N TYR A 158 0.69 14.12 -1.80
CA TYR A 158 -0.21 15.05 -2.48
C TYR A 158 0.49 16.38 -2.82
N PHE A 159 1.13 17.02 -1.85
CA PHE A 159 1.77 18.32 -2.06
C PHE A 159 2.97 18.22 -2.98
N ILE A 160 3.75 17.14 -2.85
CA ILE A 160 4.90 16.88 -3.72
C ILE A 160 4.41 16.55 -5.13
N GLY A 161 3.42 15.69 -5.31
CA GLY A 161 2.84 15.36 -6.62
C GLY A 161 2.24 16.57 -7.34
N ASN A 162 1.67 17.51 -6.58
CA ASN A 162 1.15 18.78 -7.10
C ASN A 162 2.27 19.78 -7.50
N LYS A 163 3.50 19.60 -7.02
CA LYS A 163 4.67 20.45 -7.35
C LYS A 163 5.60 19.81 -8.39
N ILE A 164 5.79 18.49 -8.33
CA ILE A 164 6.77 17.71 -9.12
C ILE A 164 6.16 17.19 -10.42
N SER A 165 5.01 17.70 -10.86
CA SER A 165 4.30 17.24 -12.06
C SER A 165 5.10 17.35 -13.38
N TYR A 166 6.38 17.78 -13.34
CA TYR A 166 7.25 17.99 -14.49
C TYR A 166 8.67 17.37 -14.42
N GLU A 167 9.17 16.84 -13.29
CA GLU A 167 10.62 16.56 -13.16
C GLU A 167 11.04 15.13 -12.75
N MET A 168 10.13 14.26 -12.31
CA MET A 168 10.50 12.87 -12.02
C MET A 168 10.43 12.01 -13.30
N PRO A 169 11.51 11.27 -13.67
CA PRO A 169 11.45 10.36 -14.80
C PRO A 169 10.39 9.29 -14.56
N GLU A 170 9.40 9.21 -15.45
CA GLU A 170 8.31 8.22 -15.39
C GLU A 170 8.80 6.78 -15.21
N ARG A 171 9.99 6.49 -15.77
CA ARG A 171 10.64 5.19 -15.61
C ARG A 171 11.02 4.88 -14.16
N PHE A 172 11.55 5.85 -13.41
CA PHE A 172 11.91 5.66 -12.01
C PHE A 172 10.69 5.30 -11.17
N LEU A 173 9.56 5.99 -11.41
CA LEU A 173 8.27 5.66 -10.81
C LEU A 173 7.84 4.24 -11.16
N GLY A 174 7.96 3.86 -12.43
CA GLY A 174 7.72 2.51 -12.92
C GLY A 174 8.52 1.44 -12.16
N PHE A 175 9.84 1.65 -12.02
CA PHE A 175 10.72 0.74 -11.28
C PHE A 175 10.31 0.64 -9.80
N PHE A 176 10.16 1.79 -9.16
CA PHE A 176 9.91 1.87 -7.73
C PHE A 176 8.55 1.27 -7.33
N ASN A 177 7.48 1.64 -8.05
CA ASN A 177 6.13 1.15 -7.75
C ASN A 177 5.96 -0.33 -8.09
N SER A 178 6.61 -0.84 -9.15
CA SER A 178 6.63 -2.29 -9.42
C SER A 178 7.23 -3.05 -8.25
N PHE A 179 8.36 -2.56 -7.72
CA PHE A 179 9.05 -3.17 -6.60
C PHE A 179 8.21 -3.14 -5.31
N VAL A 180 7.63 -1.99 -4.98
CA VAL A 180 6.78 -1.83 -3.79
C VAL A 180 5.51 -2.68 -3.88
N ALA A 181 4.88 -2.77 -5.06
CA ALA A 181 3.74 -3.66 -5.27
C ALA A 181 4.10 -5.13 -5.01
N GLY A 182 5.30 -5.55 -5.42
CA GLY A 182 5.86 -6.85 -5.09
C GLY A 182 6.03 -7.09 -3.59
N LEU A 183 6.58 -6.11 -2.87
CA LEU A 183 6.68 -6.19 -1.41
C LEU A 183 5.30 -6.32 -0.75
N MET A 184 4.31 -5.55 -1.20
CA MET A 184 2.95 -5.58 -0.67
C MET A 184 2.27 -6.93 -0.86
N ILE A 185 2.39 -7.55 -2.05
CA ILE A 185 1.74 -8.84 -2.31
C ILE A 185 2.28 -9.91 -1.34
N HIS A 186 3.59 -9.97 -1.13
CA HIS A 186 4.17 -10.92 -0.19
C HIS A 186 3.61 -10.71 1.23
N VAL A 187 3.58 -9.46 1.67
CA VAL A 187 3.20 -9.07 3.03
C VAL A 187 1.75 -9.41 3.35
N VAL A 188 0.85 -9.17 2.40
CA VAL A 188 -0.56 -9.53 2.53
C VAL A 188 -0.71 -11.05 2.62
N PHE A 189 -0.11 -11.82 1.72
CA PHE A 189 -0.24 -13.28 1.75
C PHE A 189 0.37 -13.92 3.00
N HIS A 190 1.56 -13.47 3.43
CA HIS A 190 2.27 -14.07 4.56
C HIS A 190 1.57 -13.83 5.92
N LYS A 191 1.02 -12.63 6.15
CA LYS A 191 0.32 -12.30 7.41
C LYS A 191 -0.97 -13.08 7.63
N PHE A 192 -1.62 -13.56 6.56
CA PHE A 192 -2.91 -14.25 6.65
C PHE A 192 -2.82 -15.78 6.53
N HIS A 193 -1.75 -16.33 5.97
CA HIS A 193 -1.54 -17.79 5.89
C HIS A 193 -0.81 -18.41 7.10
N THR A 194 -0.06 -17.64 7.89
CA THR A 194 0.75 -18.19 9.01
C THR A 194 -0.02 -18.50 10.30
N LYS A 195 -1.28 -18.97 10.18
CA LYS A 195 -2.14 -19.36 11.31
C LYS A 195 -2.51 -20.85 11.36
N HIS A 196 -1.69 -21.70 10.77
CA HIS A 196 -1.76 -23.15 10.95
C HIS A 196 -0.50 -23.65 11.63
#